data_AF-A0A3N5EZG1-F1
#
_entry.id   AF-A0A3N5EZG1-F1
#
_cell.length_a   1.000
_cell.length_b   1.000
_cell.length_c   1.000
_cell.angle_alpha   90.00
_cell.angle_beta   90.00
_cell.angle_gamma   90.00
#
_symmetry.space_group_name_H-M   'P 1'
#
loop_
_entity.id
_entity.type
_entity.pdbx_description
1 polymer ?
#
loop_
_entity_poly.entity_id
_entity_poly.type
_entity_poly.pdbx_seq_one_letter_code
_entity_poly.pdbx_strand_id
1 'polypeptide(L)'
;MKTVYVLATLDTKGVEAAFVRDQLSALRVPAKIVDTGCIGTPAVQADIAREEIFKLAGTSLAAMREKNDRGEAVKAAALGVTRLLTDLHGRGEVAGVLGLGGSAGTIIGTSAMRALPIGVPKVMVSTLASGTVRQFVGDKDILMLNSIVDILGINRISRPLLTNAARAVAGMASIPSAPAGSASDKPLVAITMFGVTTKCVMRAKEQIEKAGYETLVFHATGNGGQAMETLISEGLIA
;
A
#
# COMPACT_ATOMS: atom_id res chain seq x y z
N MET A 1 -17.65 9.97 -1.89
CA MET A 1 -17.56 9.17 -0.64
C MET A 1 -16.24 8.42 -0.66
N LYS A 2 -15.45 8.47 0.42
CA LYS A 2 -14.17 7.74 0.49
C LYS A 2 -14.41 6.23 0.52
N THR A 3 -13.61 5.47 -0.21
CA THR A 3 -13.79 4.03 -0.44
C THR A 3 -12.49 3.26 -0.22
N VAL A 4 -12.58 2.04 0.32
CA VAL A 4 -11.45 1.10 0.38
C VAL A 4 -11.35 0.34 -0.95
N TYR A 5 -10.18 0.36 -1.59
CA TYR A 5 -9.95 -0.37 -2.83
C TYR A 5 -9.32 -1.73 -2.55
N VAL A 6 -10.03 -2.80 -2.92
CA VAL A 6 -9.59 -4.20 -2.76
C VAL A 6 -8.92 -4.66 -4.06
N LEU A 7 -7.61 -4.88 -4.02
CA LEU A 7 -6.81 -5.26 -5.19
C LEU A 7 -6.58 -6.77 -5.19
N ALA A 8 -6.99 -7.44 -6.27
CA ALA A 8 -6.74 -8.87 -6.46
C ALA A 8 -6.71 -9.24 -7.94
N THR A 9 -6.07 -10.38 -8.25
CA THR A 9 -6.15 -11.04 -9.56
C THR A 9 -7.39 -11.92 -9.56
N LEU A 10 -8.54 -11.41 -10.06
CA LEU A 10 -9.84 -12.07 -9.83
C LEU A 10 -10.02 -13.39 -10.61
N ASP A 11 -9.16 -13.63 -11.60
CA ASP A 11 -9.07 -14.91 -12.31
C ASP A 11 -8.56 -16.07 -11.44
N THR A 12 -7.93 -15.76 -10.30
CA THR A 12 -7.47 -16.78 -9.35
C THR A 12 -7.93 -16.54 -7.92
N LYS A 13 -8.25 -15.30 -7.55
CA LYS A 13 -8.53 -14.86 -6.17
C LYS A 13 -9.83 -14.08 -6.03
N GLY A 14 -10.76 -14.29 -6.96
CA GLY A 14 -12.03 -13.56 -6.99
C GLY A 14 -12.91 -13.85 -5.77
N VAL A 15 -12.93 -15.11 -5.30
CA VAL A 15 -13.73 -15.51 -4.13
C VAL A 15 -13.21 -14.84 -2.85
N GLU A 16 -11.89 -14.74 -2.70
CA GLU A 16 -11.24 -14.11 -1.55
C GLU A 16 -11.42 -12.59 -1.55
N ALA A 17 -11.33 -11.95 -2.73
CA ALA A 17 -11.62 -10.53 -2.88
C ALA A 17 -13.08 -10.19 -2.54
N ALA A 18 -14.03 -10.99 -3.02
CA ALA A 18 -15.44 -10.85 -2.67
C ALA A 18 -15.68 -11.08 -1.18
N PHE A 19 -15.08 -12.11 -0.58
CA PHE A 19 -15.16 -12.35 0.86
C PHE A 19 -14.69 -11.12 1.66
N VAL A 20 -13.54 -10.53 1.31
CA VAL A 20 -13.03 -9.32 1.97
C VAL A 20 -13.98 -8.13 1.81
N ARG A 21 -14.50 -7.88 0.58
CA ARG A 21 -15.50 -6.83 0.34
C ARG A 21 -16.73 -7.02 1.22
N ASP A 22 -17.23 -8.25 1.34
CA ASP A 22 -18.41 -8.55 2.14
C ASP A 22 -18.14 -8.33 3.65
N GLN A 23 -16.93 -8.64 4.13
CA GLN A 23 -16.50 -8.31 5.49
C GLN A 23 -16.45 -6.78 5.73
N LEU A 24 -15.95 -6.00 4.76
CA LEU A 24 -15.94 -4.53 4.83
C LEU A 24 -17.36 -3.96 4.83
N SER A 25 -18.24 -4.51 3.99
CA SER A 25 -19.65 -4.13 3.93
C SER A 25 -20.36 -4.39 5.25
N ALA A 26 -20.08 -5.52 5.92
CA ALA A 26 -20.62 -5.82 7.25
C ALA A 26 -20.18 -4.80 8.32
N LEU A 27 -19.01 -4.16 8.13
CA LEU A 27 -18.50 -3.06 8.96
C LEU A 27 -18.98 -1.68 8.49
N ARG A 28 -19.87 -1.62 7.49
CA ARG A 28 -20.35 -0.37 6.86
C ARG A 28 -19.25 0.49 6.25
N VAL A 29 -18.14 -0.13 5.85
CA VAL A 29 -17.04 0.53 5.15
C VAL A 29 -17.22 0.32 3.64
N PRO A 30 -17.40 1.39 2.84
CA PRO A 30 -17.52 1.27 1.40
C PRO A 30 -16.27 0.65 0.79
N ALA A 31 -16.45 -0.33 -0.09
CA ALA A 31 -15.35 -1.02 -0.75
C ALA A 31 -15.64 -1.20 -2.25
N LYS A 32 -14.58 -1.12 -3.06
CA LYS A 32 -14.61 -1.44 -4.50
C LYS A 32 -13.54 -2.47 -4.82
N ILE A 33 -13.89 -3.50 -5.57
CA ILE A 33 -12.96 -4.53 -6.06
C ILE A 33 -12.35 -4.06 -7.38
N VAL A 34 -11.01 -4.11 -7.43
CA VAL A 34 -10.22 -3.79 -8.61
C VAL A 34 -9.56 -5.06 -9.14
N ASP A 35 -9.88 -5.41 -10.38
CA ASP A 35 -9.31 -6.59 -11.01
C ASP A 35 -7.96 -6.28 -11.65
N THR A 36 -6.95 -7.03 -11.25
CA THR A 36 -5.57 -6.94 -11.76
C THR A 36 -5.11 -8.24 -12.42
N GLY A 37 -6.03 -9.18 -12.65
CA GLY A 37 -5.78 -10.44 -13.36
C GLY A 37 -5.57 -10.24 -14.85
N CYS A 38 -4.84 -11.16 -15.49
CA CYS A 38 -4.50 -11.06 -16.92
C CYS A 38 -4.95 -12.28 -17.72
N ILE A 39 -4.97 -13.48 -17.12
CA ILE A 39 -5.04 -14.72 -17.89
C ILE A 39 -6.46 -15.27 -17.87
N GLY A 40 -6.90 -15.78 -16.71
CA GLY A 40 -8.12 -16.57 -16.62
C GLY A 40 -9.39 -15.74 -16.57
N THR A 41 -10.52 -16.41 -16.43
CA THR A 41 -11.84 -15.79 -16.26
C THR A 41 -12.02 -15.33 -14.82
N PRO A 42 -12.39 -14.06 -14.57
CA PRO A 42 -12.71 -13.60 -13.22
C PRO A 42 -13.79 -14.46 -12.56
N ALA A 43 -13.59 -14.89 -11.32
CA ALA A 43 -14.60 -15.64 -10.56
C ALA A 43 -15.74 -14.75 -10.04
N VAL A 44 -15.53 -13.43 -9.99
CA VAL A 44 -16.50 -12.43 -9.53
C VAL A 44 -16.40 -11.18 -10.41
N GLN A 45 -17.50 -10.42 -10.48
CA GLN A 45 -17.50 -9.13 -11.16
C GLN A 45 -16.70 -8.09 -10.35
N ALA A 46 -15.83 -7.36 -11.04
CA ALA A 46 -15.10 -6.23 -10.48
C ALA A 46 -15.92 -4.94 -10.56
N ASP A 47 -15.69 -4.02 -9.62
CA ASP A 47 -16.17 -2.65 -9.73
C ASP A 47 -15.31 -1.83 -10.71
N ILE A 48 -14.02 -2.18 -10.81
CA ILE A 48 -13.06 -1.64 -11.78
C ILE A 48 -12.41 -2.82 -12.52
N ALA A 49 -12.68 -2.90 -13.82
CA ALA A 49 -12.30 -4.04 -14.64
C ALA A 49 -10.82 -4.01 -15.05
N ARG A 50 -10.24 -5.20 -15.28
CA ARG A 50 -8.83 -5.36 -15.67
C ARG A 50 -8.49 -4.63 -16.97
N GLU A 51 -9.44 -4.50 -17.89
CA GLU A 51 -9.30 -3.76 -19.14
C GLU A 51 -8.94 -2.29 -18.90
N GLU A 52 -9.58 -1.68 -17.90
CA GLU A 52 -9.28 -0.30 -17.49
C GLU A 52 -7.88 -0.20 -16.88
N ILE A 53 -7.48 -1.18 -16.07
CA ILE A 53 -6.14 -1.22 -15.47
C ILE A 53 -5.06 -1.30 -16.55
N PHE A 54 -5.20 -2.20 -17.53
CA PHE A 54 -4.23 -2.30 -18.62
C PHE A 54 -4.25 -1.07 -19.53
N LYS A 55 -5.42 -0.45 -19.75
CA LYS A 55 -5.52 0.83 -20.48
C LYS A 55 -4.76 1.95 -19.76
N LEU A 56 -4.92 2.07 -18.45
CA LEU A 56 -4.20 3.04 -17.64
C LEU A 56 -2.68 2.80 -17.67
N ALA A 57 -2.24 1.55 -17.85
CA ALA A 57 -0.84 1.21 -18.05
C ALA A 57 -0.30 1.55 -19.46
N GLY A 58 -1.14 2.03 -20.38
CA GLY A 58 -0.76 2.33 -21.77
C GLY A 58 -0.72 1.09 -22.67
N THR A 59 -1.45 0.03 -22.32
CA THR A 59 -1.56 -1.21 -23.10
C THR A 59 -3.01 -1.71 -23.13
N SER A 60 -3.23 -2.96 -23.55
CA SER A 60 -4.53 -3.64 -23.46
C SER A 60 -4.39 -5.05 -22.88
N LEU A 61 -5.48 -5.57 -22.32
CA LEU A 61 -5.55 -6.95 -21.86
C LEU A 61 -5.21 -7.94 -22.98
N ALA A 62 -5.71 -7.69 -24.20
CA ALA A 62 -5.46 -8.53 -25.36
C ALA A 62 -3.96 -8.59 -25.71
N ALA A 63 -3.29 -7.43 -25.76
CA ALA A 63 -1.86 -7.37 -26.04
C ALA A 63 -1.01 -8.09 -24.97
N MET A 64 -1.41 -7.98 -23.69
CA MET A 64 -0.72 -8.70 -22.61
C MET A 64 -0.92 -10.22 -22.68
N ARG A 65 -2.11 -10.67 -23.07
CA ARG A 65 -2.40 -12.09 -23.29
C ARG A 65 -1.64 -12.66 -24.49
N GLU A 66 -1.57 -11.91 -25.58
CA GLU A 66 -0.84 -12.31 -26.79
C GLU A 66 0.66 -12.50 -26.51
N LYS A 67 1.27 -11.59 -25.74
CA LYS A 67 2.67 -11.72 -25.33
C LYS A 67 2.93 -12.93 -24.43
N ASN A 68 1.93 -13.36 -23.66
CA ASN A 68 2.01 -14.49 -22.73
C ASN A 68 3.21 -14.43 -21.74
N ASP A 69 3.65 -13.22 -21.40
CA ASP A 69 4.72 -12.98 -20.42
C ASP A 69 4.11 -12.55 -19.08
N ARG A 70 4.25 -13.42 -18.07
CA ARG A 70 3.73 -13.16 -16.73
C ARG A 70 4.38 -11.95 -16.06
N GLY A 71 5.67 -11.73 -16.26
CA GLY A 71 6.41 -10.62 -15.67
C GLY A 71 5.95 -9.28 -16.25
N GLU A 72 5.80 -9.20 -17.57
CA GLU A 72 5.27 -8.01 -18.23
C GLU A 72 3.83 -7.71 -17.80
N ALA A 73 2.97 -8.73 -17.73
CA ALA A 73 1.59 -8.57 -17.28
C ALA A 73 1.51 -8.02 -15.85
N VAL A 74 2.35 -8.54 -14.94
CA VAL A 74 2.44 -8.04 -13.55
C VAL A 74 2.93 -6.60 -13.51
N LYS A 75 3.94 -6.25 -14.31
CA LYS A 75 4.48 -4.88 -14.40
C LYS A 75 3.43 -3.90 -14.93
N ALA A 76 2.70 -4.27 -15.97
CA ALA A 76 1.64 -3.45 -16.55
C ALA A 76 0.47 -3.30 -15.57
N ALA A 77 0.01 -4.37 -14.93
CA ALA A 77 -1.03 -4.31 -13.91
C ALA A 77 -0.63 -3.40 -12.75
N ALA A 78 0.61 -3.54 -12.25
CA ALA A 78 1.17 -2.69 -11.20
C ALA A 78 1.17 -1.20 -11.59
N LEU A 79 1.58 -0.87 -12.81
CA LEU A 79 1.58 0.50 -13.32
C LEU A 79 0.15 1.06 -13.44
N GLY A 80 -0.77 0.27 -13.99
CA GLY A 80 -2.17 0.67 -14.19
C GLY A 80 -2.88 0.96 -12.88
N VAL A 81 -2.77 0.06 -11.90
CA VAL A 81 -3.40 0.24 -10.58
C VAL A 81 -2.75 1.38 -9.80
N THR A 82 -1.45 1.61 -9.98
CA THR A 82 -0.74 2.76 -9.39
C THR A 82 -1.33 4.07 -9.89
N ARG A 83 -1.47 4.22 -11.22
CA ARG A 83 -2.06 5.42 -11.83
C ARG A 83 -3.50 5.63 -11.38
N LEU A 84 -4.28 4.56 -11.34
CA LEU A 84 -5.66 4.60 -10.84
C LEU A 84 -5.74 5.15 -9.41
N LEU A 85 -4.96 4.57 -8.49
CA LEU A 85 -5.04 4.94 -7.07
C LEU A 85 -4.45 6.32 -6.78
N THR A 86 -3.40 6.74 -7.48
CA THR A 86 -2.88 8.10 -7.38
C THR A 86 -3.91 9.13 -7.81
N ASP A 87 -4.59 8.90 -8.95
CA ASP A 87 -5.66 9.78 -9.43
C ASP A 87 -6.85 9.84 -8.46
N LEU A 88 -7.34 8.69 -8.00
CA LEU A 88 -8.43 8.61 -7.02
C LEU A 88 -8.07 9.26 -5.69
N HIS A 89 -6.80 9.16 -5.27
CA HIS A 89 -6.32 9.84 -4.07
C HIS A 89 -6.32 11.35 -4.26
N GLY A 90 -5.86 11.86 -5.41
CA GLY A 90 -5.92 13.29 -5.75
C GLY A 90 -7.34 13.84 -5.77
N ARG A 91 -8.34 12.99 -6.08
CA ARG A 91 -9.78 13.32 -5.98
C ARG A 91 -10.37 13.15 -4.58
N GLY A 92 -9.57 12.75 -3.59
CA GLY A 92 -10.01 12.52 -2.22
C GLY A 92 -10.94 11.31 -2.05
N GLU A 93 -10.92 10.36 -2.98
CA GLU A 93 -11.84 9.21 -3.02
C GLU A 93 -11.29 7.95 -2.33
N VAL A 94 -10.02 7.94 -1.94
CA VAL A 94 -9.35 6.79 -1.29
C VAL A 94 -9.51 6.88 0.23
N ALA A 95 -10.19 5.90 0.83
CA ALA A 95 -10.21 5.66 2.27
C ALA A 95 -9.07 4.74 2.71
N GLY A 96 -8.63 3.85 1.82
CA GLY A 96 -7.58 2.87 2.09
C GLY A 96 -7.44 1.87 0.95
N VAL A 97 -6.43 1.03 1.04
CA VAL A 97 -6.14 -0.02 0.05
C VAL A 97 -5.91 -1.33 0.77
N LEU A 98 -6.55 -2.39 0.29
CA LEU A 98 -6.29 -3.76 0.72
C LEU A 98 -5.89 -4.61 -0.48
N GLY A 99 -4.67 -5.12 -0.49
CA GLY A 99 -4.20 -6.08 -1.50
C GLY A 99 -4.15 -7.50 -0.93
N LEU A 100 -4.40 -8.51 -1.77
CA LEU A 100 -4.20 -9.90 -1.38
C LEU A 100 -3.59 -10.73 -2.52
N GLY A 101 -2.58 -11.55 -2.19
CA GLY A 101 -2.03 -12.49 -3.17
C GLY A 101 -0.70 -13.13 -2.79
N GLY A 102 -0.24 -14.03 -3.67
CA GLY A 102 1.15 -14.49 -3.67
C GLY A 102 2.06 -13.48 -4.37
N SER A 103 3.23 -13.90 -4.82
CA SER A 103 4.26 -13.02 -5.41
C SER A 103 3.74 -11.92 -6.36
N ALA A 104 2.99 -12.30 -7.40
CA ALA A 104 2.44 -11.35 -8.37
C ALA A 104 1.47 -10.34 -7.74
N GLY A 105 0.52 -10.80 -6.93
CA GLY A 105 -0.46 -9.94 -6.26
C GLY A 105 0.21 -9.00 -5.24
N THR A 106 1.24 -9.48 -4.53
CA THR A 106 2.05 -8.63 -3.64
C THR A 106 2.78 -7.54 -4.41
N ILE A 107 3.39 -7.86 -5.55
CA ILE A 107 4.09 -6.87 -6.37
C ILE A 107 3.11 -5.80 -6.86
N ILE A 108 1.96 -6.21 -7.41
CA ILE A 108 0.93 -5.29 -7.92
C ILE A 108 0.40 -4.40 -6.79
N GLY A 109 -0.08 -5.00 -5.71
CA GLY A 109 -0.70 -4.28 -4.61
C GLY A 109 0.27 -3.32 -3.93
N THR A 110 1.48 -3.78 -3.62
CA THR A 110 2.46 -2.95 -2.90
C THR A 110 3.05 -1.85 -3.77
N SER A 111 3.15 -2.04 -5.09
CA SER A 111 3.57 -0.95 -5.99
C SER A 111 2.56 0.20 -5.97
N ALA A 112 1.26 -0.12 -5.99
CA ALA A 112 0.20 0.87 -5.88
C ALA A 112 0.21 1.56 -4.50
N MET A 113 0.36 0.78 -3.43
CA MET A 113 0.42 1.30 -2.06
C MET A 113 1.61 2.23 -1.85
N ARG A 114 2.79 1.94 -2.43
CA ARG A 114 3.96 2.79 -2.29
C ARG A 114 3.82 4.14 -3.00
N ALA A 115 2.95 4.26 -3.99
CA ALA A 115 2.68 5.52 -4.66
C ALA A 115 1.74 6.44 -3.87
N LEU A 116 1.12 5.94 -2.81
CA LEU A 116 0.27 6.75 -1.94
C LEU A 116 1.10 7.41 -0.82
N PRO A 117 0.71 8.59 -0.33
CA PRO A 117 1.39 9.26 0.77
C PRO A 117 1.36 8.46 2.07
N ILE A 118 2.30 8.76 2.98
CA ILE A 118 2.29 8.20 4.33
C ILE A 118 0.99 8.62 5.05
N GLY A 119 0.44 7.71 5.88
CA GLY A 119 -0.79 7.92 6.63
C GLY A 119 -2.05 7.42 5.90
N VAL A 120 -2.02 7.23 4.58
CA VAL A 120 -3.11 6.53 3.87
C VAL A 120 -3.16 5.07 4.34
N PRO A 121 -4.32 4.50 4.73
CA PRO A 121 -4.38 3.09 5.13
C PRO A 121 -3.99 2.11 4.01
N LYS A 122 -2.97 1.28 4.26
CA LYS A 122 -2.42 0.31 3.29
C LYS A 122 -2.20 -1.06 3.94
N VAL A 123 -3.00 -2.06 3.56
CA VAL A 123 -2.90 -3.43 4.12
C VAL A 123 -2.65 -4.45 3.01
N MET A 124 -1.58 -5.23 3.11
CA MET A 124 -1.23 -6.26 2.13
C MET A 124 -1.23 -7.65 2.77
N VAL A 125 -2.18 -8.50 2.36
CA VAL A 125 -2.21 -9.92 2.74
C VAL A 125 -1.34 -10.73 1.79
N SER A 126 -0.23 -11.26 2.26
CA SER A 126 0.77 -11.90 1.39
C SER A 126 1.30 -13.22 1.91
N THR A 127 1.50 -14.18 1.00
CA THR A 127 2.27 -15.41 1.25
C THR A 127 3.76 -15.14 1.45
N LEU A 128 4.24 -13.92 1.14
CA LEU A 128 5.65 -13.51 1.24
C LEU A 128 5.93 -12.61 2.45
N ALA A 129 4.96 -12.37 3.34
CA ALA A 129 5.13 -11.43 4.45
C ALA A 129 6.08 -11.95 5.54
N SER A 130 6.23 -13.27 5.68
CA SER A 130 7.18 -13.90 6.62
C SER A 130 8.55 -14.12 5.96
N GLY A 131 9.12 -13.06 5.39
CA GLY A 131 10.40 -13.09 4.69
C GLY A 131 11.00 -11.69 4.54
N THR A 132 11.90 -11.53 3.57
CA THR A 132 12.40 -10.20 3.23
C THR A 132 11.30 -9.42 2.51
N VAL A 133 10.79 -8.38 3.17
CA VAL A 133 9.69 -7.54 2.64
C VAL A 133 10.15 -6.16 2.20
N ARG A 134 11.45 -5.85 2.26
CA ARG A 134 12.00 -4.52 1.95
C ARG A 134 11.56 -4.01 0.59
N GLN A 135 11.59 -4.85 -0.45
CA GLN A 135 11.18 -4.50 -1.81
C GLN A 135 9.68 -4.23 -1.96
N PHE A 136 8.86 -4.69 -1.00
CA PHE A 136 7.42 -4.50 -1.00
C PHE A 136 7.03 -3.27 -0.18
N VAL A 137 7.62 -3.08 0.99
CA VAL A 137 7.30 -1.97 1.88
C VAL A 137 8.01 -0.67 1.45
N GLY A 138 9.29 -0.78 1.09
CA GLY A 138 10.14 0.38 0.83
C GLY A 138 10.27 1.27 2.07
N ASP A 139 9.99 2.55 1.87
CA ASP A 139 10.00 3.64 2.85
C ASP A 139 8.59 4.10 3.24
N LYS A 140 7.59 3.22 3.04
CA LYS A 140 6.17 3.50 3.28
C LYS A 140 5.62 2.70 4.46
N ASP A 141 4.51 3.17 5.01
CA ASP A 141 3.76 2.59 6.12
C ASP A 141 2.80 1.47 5.68
N ILE A 142 3.31 0.50 4.90
CA ILE A 142 2.50 -0.65 4.44
C ILE A 142 2.43 -1.72 5.53
N LEU A 143 1.21 -2.06 5.96
CA LEU A 143 0.97 -3.17 6.88
C LEU A 143 0.95 -4.50 6.13
N MET A 144 2.01 -5.31 6.29
CA MET A 144 2.10 -6.65 5.74
C MET A 144 1.46 -7.68 6.69
N LEU A 145 0.42 -8.39 6.23
CA LEU A 145 -0.19 -9.51 6.95
C LEU A 145 0.21 -10.83 6.27
N ASN A 146 0.87 -11.72 7.01
CA ASN A 146 1.21 -13.05 6.51
C ASN A 146 -0.06 -13.87 6.29
N SER A 147 -0.23 -14.45 5.11
CA SER A 147 -1.40 -15.28 4.78
C SER A 147 -1.37 -16.68 5.43
N ILE A 148 -0.21 -17.08 5.97
CA ILE A 148 0.07 -18.38 6.61
C ILE A 148 -0.01 -19.56 5.64
N VAL A 149 -1.13 -19.71 4.94
CA VAL A 149 -1.38 -20.66 3.86
C VAL A 149 -1.41 -19.94 2.52
N ASP A 150 -1.31 -20.70 1.42
CA ASP A 150 -1.53 -20.12 0.10
C ASP A 150 -2.96 -19.57 -0.04
N ILE A 151 -3.10 -18.52 -0.85
CA ILE A 151 -4.38 -17.84 -1.08
C ILE A 151 -5.03 -18.51 -2.30
N LEU A 152 -5.69 -19.63 -1.99
CA LEU A 152 -6.42 -20.48 -2.91
C LEU A 152 -7.69 -21.02 -2.23
N GLY A 153 -8.73 -20.21 -2.27
CA GLY A 153 -10.02 -20.48 -1.64
C GLY A 153 -10.12 -20.09 -0.16
N ILE A 154 -11.35 -20.07 0.33
CA ILE A 154 -11.67 -19.78 1.73
C ILE A 154 -11.74 -21.08 2.53
N ASN A 155 -10.89 -21.19 3.55
CA ASN A 155 -10.81 -22.34 4.44
C ASN A 155 -10.80 -21.89 5.91
N ARG A 156 -10.71 -22.86 6.83
CA ARG A 156 -10.75 -22.60 8.28
C ARG A 156 -9.61 -21.70 8.79
N ILE A 157 -8.51 -21.61 8.04
CA ILE A 157 -7.35 -20.77 8.36
C ILE A 157 -7.45 -19.42 7.65
N SER A 158 -7.76 -19.39 6.35
CA SER A 158 -7.83 -18.13 5.60
C SER A 158 -9.03 -17.26 5.98
N ARG A 159 -10.16 -17.85 6.39
CA ARG A 159 -11.35 -17.11 6.82
C ARG A 159 -11.07 -16.10 7.96
N PRO A 160 -10.61 -16.51 9.16
CA PRO A 160 -10.34 -15.56 10.24
C PRO A 160 -9.23 -14.56 9.87
N LEU A 161 -8.26 -14.98 9.06
CA LEU A 161 -7.15 -14.14 8.62
C LEU A 161 -7.62 -13.00 7.69
N LEU A 162 -8.41 -13.32 6.67
CA LEU A 162 -8.98 -12.33 5.76
C LEU A 162 -10.01 -11.44 6.46
N THR A 163 -10.77 -11.97 7.42
CA THR A 163 -11.60 -11.15 8.31
C THR A 163 -10.76 -10.16 9.11
N ASN A 164 -9.62 -10.56 9.65
CA ASN A 164 -8.72 -9.65 10.37
C ASN A 164 -8.11 -8.60 9.46
N ALA A 165 -7.74 -8.95 8.22
CA ALA A 165 -7.27 -7.98 7.22
C ALA A 165 -8.34 -6.91 6.92
N ALA A 166 -9.58 -7.34 6.70
CA ALA A 166 -10.71 -6.43 6.49
C ALA A 166 -10.95 -5.52 7.70
N ARG A 167 -10.91 -6.06 8.93
CA ARG A 167 -11.04 -5.27 10.16
C ARG A 167 -9.90 -4.27 10.33
N ALA A 168 -8.66 -4.65 10.01
CA ALA A 168 -7.51 -3.77 10.10
C ALA A 168 -7.67 -2.55 9.18
N VAL A 169 -7.94 -2.77 7.88
CA VAL A 169 -8.12 -1.65 6.95
C VAL A 169 -9.38 -0.83 7.28
N ALA A 170 -10.47 -1.48 7.73
CA ALA A 170 -11.68 -0.79 8.15
C ALA A 170 -11.45 0.15 9.34
N GLY A 171 -10.72 -0.31 10.36
CA GLY A 171 -10.37 0.50 11.52
C GLY A 171 -9.51 1.69 11.14
N MET A 172 -8.48 1.47 10.33
CA MET A 172 -7.61 2.54 9.83
C MET A 172 -8.35 3.55 8.94
N ALA A 173 -9.35 3.10 8.17
CA ALA A 173 -10.10 3.95 7.24
C ALA A 173 -11.28 4.70 7.88
N SER A 174 -11.85 4.17 8.97
CA SER A 174 -13.06 4.72 9.60
C SER A 174 -12.76 5.66 10.75
N ILE A 175 -11.59 5.52 11.38
CA ILE A 175 -11.15 6.40 12.46
C ILE A 175 -10.37 7.54 11.82
N PRO A 176 -10.73 8.81 12.06
CA PRO A 176 -9.96 9.94 11.55
C PRO A 176 -8.49 9.79 11.93
N SER A 177 -7.60 9.92 10.95
CA SER A 177 -6.17 10.04 11.20
C SER A 177 -5.93 11.20 12.17
N ALA A 178 -4.86 11.10 12.97
CA ALA A 178 -4.36 12.26 13.68
C ALA A 178 -4.15 13.41 12.68
N PRO A 179 -4.41 14.68 13.07
CA PRO A 179 -4.15 15.82 12.19
C PRO A 179 -2.74 15.72 11.60
N ALA A 180 -2.62 16.01 10.30
CA ALA A 180 -1.33 16.15 9.63
C ALA A 180 -0.66 17.43 10.15
N GLY A 181 -0.09 17.30 11.33
CA GLY A 181 0.45 18.39 12.13
C GLY A 181 -0.59 19.33 12.75
N SER A 182 -0.12 20.12 13.70
CA SER A 182 -0.84 21.22 14.33
C SER A 182 -0.17 22.55 13.99
N ALA A 183 -0.93 23.67 14.01
CA ALA A 183 -0.33 25.01 13.88
C ALA A 183 0.67 25.33 15.00
N SER A 184 0.69 24.53 16.08
CA SER A 184 1.67 24.59 17.16
C SER A 184 2.89 23.68 16.96
N ASP A 185 2.94 22.91 15.88
CA ASP A 185 4.09 22.05 15.61
C ASP A 185 5.30 22.88 15.23
N LYS A 186 6.47 22.43 15.69
CA LYS A 186 7.73 23.10 15.40
C LYS A 186 8.17 22.77 13.97
N PRO A 187 8.86 23.70 13.28
CA PRO A 187 9.49 23.38 12.02
C PRO A 187 10.44 22.18 12.17
N LEU A 188 10.38 21.26 11.21
CA LEU A 188 11.15 20.01 11.24
C LEU A 188 12.54 20.18 10.61
N VAL A 189 13.54 19.55 11.21
CA VAL A 189 14.89 19.42 10.66
C VAL A 189 15.25 17.95 10.59
N ALA A 190 15.54 17.46 9.38
CA ALA A 190 16.06 16.12 9.17
C ALA A 190 17.56 16.05 9.48
N ILE A 191 17.98 15.00 10.19
CA ILE A 191 19.39 14.77 10.52
C ILE A 191 19.74 13.32 10.20
N THR A 192 20.73 13.09 9.33
CA THR A 192 21.26 11.74 9.11
C THR A 192 22.28 11.37 10.18
N MET A 193 22.26 10.12 10.63
CA MET A 193 23.09 9.62 11.72
C MET A 193 23.67 8.24 11.39
N PHE A 194 24.89 7.98 11.89
CA PHE A 194 25.48 6.66 11.98
C PHE A 194 26.06 6.47 13.38
N GLY A 195 26.32 5.22 13.79
CA GLY A 195 26.83 4.93 15.13
C GLY A 195 28.06 5.77 15.53
N VAL A 196 28.99 5.97 14.59
CA VAL A 196 30.21 6.78 14.76
C VAL A 196 29.96 8.29 14.85
N THR A 197 28.80 8.78 14.38
CA THR A 197 28.44 10.20 14.42
C THR A 197 27.47 10.54 15.55
N THR A 198 27.05 9.56 16.37
CA THR A 198 26.04 9.73 17.43
C THR A 198 26.31 10.93 18.35
N LYS A 199 27.55 11.12 18.81
CA LYS A 199 27.91 12.26 19.69
C LYS A 199 27.68 13.62 19.02
N CYS A 200 28.04 13.73 17.74
CA CYS A 200 27.82 14.94 16.94
C CYS A 200 26.32 15.18 16.73
N VAL A 201 25.58 14.14 16.33
CA VAL A 201 24.13 14.24 16.06
C VAL A 201 23.34 14.60 17.31
N MET A 202 23.64 13.99 18.46
CA MET A 202 22.95 14.35 19.71
C MET A 202 23.22 15.80 20.11
N ARG A 203 24.46 16.27 19.93
CA ARG A 203 24.80 17.67 20.22
C ARG A 203 24.09 18.63 19.27
N ALA A 204 24.05 18.31 17.98
CA ALA A 204 23.33 19.10 16.98
C ALA A 204 21.82 19.13 17.28
N LYS A 205 21.21 17.97 17.55
CA LYS A 205 19.80 17.83 17.94
C LYS A 205 19.46 18.74 19.11
N GLU A 206 20.25 18.71 20.18
CA GLU A 206 20.02 19.55 21.36
C GLU A 206 20.03 21.05 21.01
N GLN A 207 20.95 21.50 20.17
CA GLN A 207 21.03 22.91 19.76
C GLN A 207 19.86 23.31 18.86
N ILE A 208 19.47 22.44 17.94
CA ILE A 208 18.35 22.66 17.01
C ILE A 208 17.01 22.71 17.77
N GLU A 209 16.80 21.80 18.73
CA GLU A 209 15.59 21.79 19.55
C GLU A 209 15.50 23.02 20.47
N LYS A 210 16.63 23.48 21.02
CA LYS A 210 16.71 24.76 21.77
C LYS A 210 16.39 25.98 20.90
N ALA A 211 16.70 25.92 19.61
CA ALA A 211 16.36 26.95 18.64
C ALA A 211 14.88 26.91 18.20
N GLY A 212 14.07 26.00 18.76
CA GLY A 212 12.63 25.95 18.51
C GLY A 212 12.19 25.01 17.38
N TYR A 213 13.08 24.16 16.89
CA TYR A 213 12.78 23.15 15.86
C TYR A 213 12.45 21.79 16.48
N GLU A 214 11.82 20.91 15.70
CA GLU A 214 11.73 19.48 15.97
C GLU A 214 12.71 18.74 15.05
N THR A 215 13.32 17.66 15.53
CA THR A 215 14.31 16.92 14.74
C THR A 215 13.87 15.50 14.44
N LEU A 216 14.02 15.08 13.18
CA LEU A 216 13.86 13.69 12.77
C LEU A 216 15.23 13.10 12.43
N VAL A 217 15.62 12.04 13.15
CA VAL A 217 16.94 11.42 12.98
C VAL A 217 16.81 10.16 12.14
N PHE A 218 17.56 10.09 11.04
CA PHE A 218 17.54 8.97 10.08
C PHE A 218 18.85 8.21 10.09
N HIS A 219 18.78 6.89 10.24
CA HIS A 219 19.98 6.07 10.18
C HIS A 219 20.49 5.95 8.73
N ALA A 220 21.76 6.27 8.49
CA ALA A 220 22.37 6.35 7.16
C ALA A 220 22.74 4.96 6.56
N THR A 221 21.77 4.03 6.50
CA THR A 221 21.91 2.67 5.94
C THR A 221 21.22 2.48 4.59
N GLY A 222 21.12 3.54 3.79
CA GLY A 222 20.33 3.56 2.56
C GLY A 222 18.84 3.78 2.84
N ASN A 223 18.18 2.89 3.59
CA ASN A 223 16.74 3.00 3.85
C ASN A 223 16.37 4.27 4.63
N GLY A 224 17.17 4.67 5.62
CA GLY A 224 16.89 5.91 6.36
C GLY A 224 17.07 7.16 5.50
N GLY A 225 18.03 7.17 4.57
CA GLY A 225 18.17 8.27 3.60
C GLY A 225 16.98 8.34 2.64
N GLN A 226 16.54 7.19 2.12
CA GLN A 226 15.34 7.11 1.26
C GLN A 226 14.09 7.61 1.98
N ALA A 227 13.87 7.18 3.23
CA ALA A 227 12.75 7.65 4.03
C ALA A 227 12.80 9.17 4.28
N MET A 228 13.98 9.72 4.55
CA MET A 228 14.17 11.16 4.68
C MET A 228 13.78 11.91 3.41
N GLU A 229 14.29 11.48 2.25
CA GLU A 229 13.99 12.09 0.95
C GLU A 229 12.50 11.99 0.60
N THR A 230 11.86 10.85 0.89
CA THR A 230 10.42 10.67 0.67
C THR A 230 9.60 11.62 1.53
N LEU A 231 9.91 11.76 2.82
CA LEU A 231 9.22 12.70 3.71
C LEU A 231 9.38 14.16 3.24
N ILE A 232 10.55 14.54 2.72
CA ILE A 232 10.78 15.86 2.11
C ILE A 232 9.92 16.02 0.84
N SER A 233 9.93 15.02 -0.05
CA SER A 233 9.17 15.08 -1.30
C SER A 233 7.64 15.14 -1.10
N GLU A 234 7.15 14.59 0.02
CA GLU A 234 5.75 14.66 0.44
C GLU A 234 5.40 15.97 1.18
N GLY A 235 6.37 16.86 1.39
CA GLY A 235 6.19 18.12 2.11
C GLY A 235 5.97 17.94 3.61
N LEU A 236 6.33 16.78 4.17
CA LEU A 236 6.27 16.50 5.61
C LEU A 236 7.49 17.05 6.35
N ILE A 237 8.56 17.39 5.62
CA ILE A 237 9.73 18.11 6.11
C ILE A 237 9.93 19.31 5.18
N ALA A 238 10.12 20.49 5.76
CA ALA A 238 10.26 21.76 5.04
C ALA A 238 11.61 21.89 4.32
#